data_AF-A0AA36LND6-F1
#
_entry.id   AF-A0AA36LND6-F1
#
_cell.length_a   1.000
_cell.length_b   1.000
_cell.length_c   1.000
_cell.angle_alpha   90.00
_cell.angle_beta   90.00
_cell.angle_gamma   90.00
#
_symmetry.space_group_name_H-M   'P 1'
#
loop_
_entity.id
_entity.type
_entity.pdbx_description
1 polymer ?
#
loop_
_entity_poly.entity_id
_entity_poly.type
_entity_poly.pdbx_seq_one_letter_code
_entity_poly.pdbx_strand_id
1 'polypeptide(L)'
;MSIYFKKRKIYRSELIEDFGKLDGRTAKELMDFLYGDYDNESDYVVVSRWYPVPKQTRLQRLNLLWVFPLYLLTVPYQWVFIGSVGVNQDSKIGKLLQKLIGGF
;
A
#
# COMPACT_ATOMS: atom_id res chain seq x y z
N MET A 1 25.09 27.17 -5.57
CA MET A 1 25.36 25.97 -4.76
C MET A 1 24.01 25.40 -4.37
N SER A 2 23.45 24.45 -5.15
CA SER A 2 22.10 23.93 -4.93
C SER A 2 22.16 22.82 -3.87
N ILE A 3 21.67 23.14 -2.67
CA ILE A 3 21.57 22.21 -1.55
C ILE A 3 20.29 21.40 -1.81
N TYR A 4 20.44 20.19 -2.36
CA TYR A 4 19.31 19.27 -2.48
C TYR A 4 18.87 18.84 -1.08
N PHE A 5 17.85 19.51 -0.54
CA PHE A 5 17.21 19.11 0.72
C PHE A 5 16.57 17.73 0.51
N LYS A 6 17.00 16.75 1.29
CA LYS A 6 16.41 15.41 1.29
C LYS A 6 15.04 15.51 1.97
N LYS A 7 13.99 15.62 1.16
CA LYS A 7 12.61 15.72 1.65
C LYS A 7 12.24 14.54 2.54
N ARG A 8 11.56 14.81 3.65
CA ARG A 8 11.16 13.82 4.66
C ARG A 8 9.77 13.26 4.34
N LYS A 9 9.58 11.98 4.65
CA LYS A 9 8.26 11.33 4.62
C LYS A 9 7.60 11.58 5.97
N ILE A 10 6.34 12.01 5.97
CA ILE A 10 5.56 12.23 7.19
C ILE A 10 4.40 11.23 7.25
N TYR A 11 4.23 10.59 8.41
CA TYR A 11 3.09 9.70 8.65
C TYR A 11 1.89 10.47 9.18
N ARG A 12 0.67 9.93 9.03
CA ARG A 12 -0.56 10.61 9.48
C ARG A 12 -0.53 10.98 10.97
N SER A 13 0.07 10.15 11.82
CA SER A 13 0.21 10.43 13.25
C SER A 13 1.09 11.63 13.52
N GLU A 14 2.26 11.68 12.88
CA GLU A 14 3.22 12.79 12.97
C GLU A 14 2.65 14.07 12.37
N LEU A 15 1.88 13.96 11.29
CA LEU A 15 1.19 15.10 10.68
C LEU A 15 0.21 15.75 11.66
N ILE A 16 -0.53 14.96 12.44
CA ILE A 16 -1.47 15.50 13.44
C ILE A 16 -0.73 16.13 14.63
N GLU A 17 0.49 15.67 14.94
CA GLU A 17 1.34 16.23 15.97
C GLU A 17 1.99 17.55 15.53
N ASP A 18 2.64 17.55 14.35
CA ASP A 18 3.35 18.70 13.78
C ASP A 18 2.40 19.82 13.32
N PHE A 19 1.29 19.47 12.67
CA PHE A 19 0.30 20.43 12.17
C PHE A 19 -0.67 20.90 13.29
N GLY A 20 -0.77 20.13 14.37
CA GLY A 20 -1.75 20.28 15.44
C GLY A 20 -3.11 19.65 15.12
N LYS A 21 -4.03 19.67 16.10
CA LYS A 21 -5.42 19.22 15.90
C LYS A 21 -6.02 19.98 14.71
N LEU A 22 -6.60 19.23 13.76
CA LEU A 22 -7.28 19.74 12.54
C LEU A 22 -8.56 20.56 12.84
N ASP A 23 -8.81 20.90 14.09
CA ASP A 23 -10.03 21.56 14.54
C ASP A 23 -9.89 23.07 14.29
N GLY A 24 -10.64 23.58 13.31
CA GLY A 24 -10.71 25.01 12.98
C GLY A 24 -9.71 25.53 11.94
N ARG A 25 -8.85 24.68 11.35
CA ARG A 25 -7.92 25.08 10.27
C ARG A 25 -8.50 24.84 8.87
N THR A 26 -8.16 25.71 7.92
CA THR A 26 -8.68 25.63 6.53
C THR A 26 -7.84 24.66 5.70
N ALA A 27 -8.47 23.92 4.78
CA ALA A 27 -7.79 22.97 3.88
C ALA A 27 -6.59 23.58 3.14
N LYS A 28 -6.60 24.89 2.88
CA LYS A 28 -5.51 25.63 2.26
C LYS A 28 -4.23 25.61 3.11
N GLU A 29 -4.32 25.85 4.41
CA GLU A 29 -3.14 25.87 5.31
C GLU A 29 -2.46 24.50 5.38
N LEU A 30 -3.25 23.42 5.32
CA LEU A 30 -2.73 22.06 5.26
C LEU A 30 -2.00 21.79 3.93
N MET A 31 -2.55 22.30 2.83
CA MET A 31 -1.92 22.14 1.51
C MET A 31 -0.61 22.94 1.42
N ASP A 32 -0.59 24.17 1.93
CA ASP A 32 0.59 25.02 1.96
C ASP A 32 1.68 24.40 2.85
N PHE A 33 1.32 23.74 3.97
CA PHE A 33 2.26 22.99 4.80
C PHE A 33 2.83 21.76 4.08
N LEU A 34 1.99 21.00 3.37
CA LEU A 34 2.39 19.74 2.74
C LEU A 34 3.18 19.92 1.45
N TYR A 35 2.84 20.92 0.65
CA TYR A 35 3.40 21.12 -0.69
C TYR A 35 4.26 22.38 -0.81
N GLY A 36 4.13 23.32 0.13
CA GLY A 36 4.81 24.60 0.11
C GLY A 36 3.91 25.69 -0.47
N ASP A 37 4.46 26.91 -0.54
CA ASP A 37 3.82 28.05 -1.19
C ASP A 37 4.52 28.36 -2.52
N TYR A 38 4.04 29.35 -3.27
CA TYR A 38 4.57 29.76 -4.57
C TYR A 38 6.09 30.02 -4.56
N ASP A 39 6.61 30.55 -3.44
CA ASP A 39 8.02 30.93 -3.29
C ASP A 39 8.87 29.89 -2.56
N ASN A 40 8.26 28.92 -1.86
CA ASN A 40 8.97 27.99 -0.98
C ASN A 40 8.47 26.56 -1.15
N GLU A 41 9.36 25.65 -1.52
CA GLU A 41 9.06 24.21 -1.62
C GLU A 41 9.01 23.57 -0.22
N SER A 42 8.04 22.68 0.04
CA SER A 42 7.96 22.04 1.36
C SER A 42 9.08 21.02 1.61
N ASP A 43 9.41 20.84 2.89
CA ASP A 43 10.33 19.81 3.36
C ASP A 43 9.75 18.38 3.26
N TYR A 44 8.47 18.26 2.92
CA TYR A 44 7.72 17.00 2.97
C TYR A 44 7.44 16.46 1.57
N VAL A 45 7.33 15.13 1.47
CA VAL A 45 6.76 14.47 0.28
C VAL A 45 5.58 13.65 0.72
N VAL A 46 4.42 13.94 0.13
CA VAL A 46 3.23 13.09 0.24
C VAL A 46 3.51 11.80 -0.53
N VAL A 47 3.87 10.75 0.20
CA VAL A 47 4.04 9.41 -0.38
C VAL A 47 2.73 8.67 -0.25
N SER A 48 2.12 8.34 -1.38
CA SER A 48 1.00 7.39 -1.39
C SER A 48 1.47 6.08 -0.80
N ARG A 49 0.71 5.54 0.17
CA ARG A 49 1.01 4.30 0.89
C ARG A 49 0.75 3.09 -0.02
N TRP A 50 1.42 3.04 -1.18
CA TRP A 50 1.60 1.78 -1.87
C TRP A 50 2.53 0.96 -1.00
N TYR A 51 1.99 -0.08 -0.37
CA TYR A 51 2.82 -1.09 0.29
C TYR A 51 3.84 -1.54 -0.76
N PRO A 52 5.16 -1.28 -0.55
CA PRO A 52 6.14 -1.82 -1.47
C PRO A 52 5.93 -3.33 -1.42
N VAL A 53 5.55 -3.93 -2.55
CA VAL A 53 5.36 -5.37 -2.63
C VAL A 53 6.66 -5.98 -2.11
N PRO A 54 6.63 -6.70 -0.97
CA PRO A 54 7.86 -7.20 -0.37
C PRO A 54 8.59 -8.03 -1.40
N LYS A 55 9.89 -7.81 -1.54
CA LYS A 55 10.70 -8.52 -2.54
C LYS A 55 10.53 -10.02 -2.31
N GLN A 56 9.95 -10.71 -3.30
CA GLN A 56 9.72 -12.13 -3.20
C GLN A 56 11.05 -12.89 -3.16
N THR A 57 11.22 -13.72 -2.15
CA THR A 57 12.33 -14.66 -1.99
C THR A 57 12.25 -15.74 -3.06
N ARG A 58 13.37 -16.35 -3.46
CA ARG A 58 13.42 -17.43 -4.46
C ARG A 58 12.46 -18.59 -4.14
N LEU A 59 12.31 -18.93 -2.86
CA LEU A 59 11.37 -19.95 -2.40
C LEU A 59 9.89 -19.54 -2.59
N GLN A 60 9.54 -18.29 -2.33
CA GLN A 60 8.19 -17.76 -2.55
C GLN A 60 7.81 -17.79 -4.04
N ARG A 61 8.79 -17.53 -4.92
CA ARG A 61 8.59 -17.65 -6.38
C ARG A 61 8.36 -19.09 -6.81
N LEU A 62 9.07 -20.06 -6.22
CA LEU A 62 8.82 -21.47 -6.47
C LEU A 62 7.44 -21.88 -5.97
N ASN A 63 7.02 -21.36 -4.81
CA ASN A 63 5.67 -21.61 -4.29
C ASN A 63 4.58 -21.08 -5.22
N LEU A 64 4.76 -19.89 -5.79
CA LEU A 64 3.84 -19.35 -6.78
C LEU A 64 3.69 -20.28 -8.01
N LEU A 65 4.78 -20.91 -8.45
CA LEU A 65 4.81 -21.73 -9.66
C LEU A 65 3.87 -22.95 -9.58
N TRP A 66 3.77 -23.60 -8.43
CA TRP A 66 2.89 -24.76 -8.25
C TRP A 66 1.52 -24.39 -7.66
N VAL A 67 1.42 -23.31 -6.88
CA VAL A 67 0.13 -22.82 -6.35
C VAL A 67 -0.76 -22.26 -7.46
N PHE A 68 -0.18 -21.60 -8.48
CA PHE A 68 -0.94 -21.04 -9.59
C PHE A 68 -1.76 -22.08 -10.38
N PRO A 69 -1.20 -23.21 -10.84
CA PRO A 69 -1.99 -24.23 -11.54
C PRO A 69 -3.02 -24.90 -10.62
N LEU A 70 -2.73 -25.09 -9.34
CA LEU A 70 -3.73 -25.57 -8.36
C LEU A 70 -4.90 -24.60 -8.23
N TYR A 71 -4.62 -23.29 -8.17
CA TYR A 71 -5.66 -22.28 -8.15
C TYR A 71 -6.50 -22.32 -9.44
N LEU A 72 -5.86 -22.46 -10.60
CA LEU A 72 -6.53 -22.56 -11.89
C LEU A 72 -7.53 -23.73 -11.93
N LEU A 73 -7.20 -24.87 -11.33
CA LEU A 73 -8.12 -26.01 -11.21
C LEU A 73 -9.36 -25.70 -10.37
N THR A 74 -9.28 -24.75 -9.43
CA THR A 74 -10.42 -24.34 -8.61
C THR A 74 -11.31 -23.28 -9.27
N VAL A 75 -10.85 -22.64 -10.36
CA VAL A 75 -11.61 -21.62 -11.11
C VAL A 75 -12.98 -22.12 -11.60
N PRO A 76 -13.10 -23.28 -12.27
CA PRO A 76 -14.42 -23.76 -12.71
C PRO A 76 -15.36 -24.03 -11.54
N TYR A 77 -14.84 -24.52 -10.41
CA TYR A 77 -15.64 -24.72 -9.20
C TYR A 77 -16.14 -23.38 -8.63
N GLN A 78 -15.26 -22.37 -8.54
CA GLN A 78 -15.67 -21.02 -8.11
C GLN A 78 -16.75 -20.43 -9.02
N TRP A 79 -16.60 -20.59 -10.33
CA TRP A 79 -17.57 -20.08 -11.28
C TRP A 79 -18.94 -20.75 -11.14
N VAL A 80 -18.99 -22.08 -10.96
CA VAL A 80 -20.24 -22.83 -10.80
C VAL A 80 -20.97 -22.50 -9.50
N PHE A 81 -20.25 -22.36 -8.38
CA PHE A 81 -20.88 -22.20 -7.06
C PHE A 81 -21.06 -20.74 -6.61
N ILE A 82 -20.17 -19.83 -7.03
CA ILE A 82 -20.12 -18.43 -6.56
C ILE A 82 -20.51 -17.45 -7.68
N GLY A 83 -20.51 -17.88 -8.95
CA GLY A 83 -20.82 -17.03 -10.10
C GLY A 83 -19.75 -15.98 -10.43
N SER A 84 -18.63 -15.99 -9.71
CA SER A 84 -17.48 -15.12 -9.96
C SER A 84 -16.17 -15.84 -9.65
N VAL A 85 -15.10 -15.42 -10.31
CA VAL A 85 -13.76 -15.99 -10.15
C VAL A 85 -12.93 -14.99 -9.37
N GLY A 86 -12.32 -15.45 -8.28
CA GLY A 86 -11.50 -14.59 -7.43
C GLY A 86 -11.54 -15.00 -5.98
N VAL A 87 -10.45 -14.69 -5.28
CA VAL A 87 -10.34 -14.94 -3.85
C VAL A 87 -10.11 -13.61 -3.15
N ASN A 88 -11.02 -13.27 -2.25
CA ASN A 88 -10.83 -12.10 -1.39
C ASN A 88 -9.65 -12.38 -0.45
N GLN A 89 -8.71 -11.45 -0.36
CA GLN A 89 -7.52 -11.56 0.49
C GLN A 89 -7.89 -11.78 1.97
N ASP A 90 -9.02 -11.23 2.42
CA ASP A 90 -9.50 -11.39 3.79
C ASP A 90 -10.20 -12.73 4.06
N SER A 91 -10.53 -13.49 3.01
CA SER A 91 -11.21 -14.78 3.14
C SER A 91 -10.28 -15.87 3.70
N LYS A 92 -10.86 -16.94 4.29
CA LYS A 92 -10.08 -18.08 4.80
C LYS A 92 -9.20 -18.72 3.73
N ILE A 93 -9.71 -18.80 2.49
CA ILE A 93 -8.99 -19.35 1.33
C ILE A 93 -7.91 -18.36 0.87
N GLY A 94 -8.19 -17.06 0.89
CA GLY A 94 -7.22 -16.02 0.55
C GLY A 94 -6.02 -15.99 1.50
N LYS A 95 -6.30 -16.07 2.80
CA LYS A 95 -5.26 -16.18 3.83
C LYS A 95 -4.45 -17.47 3.70
N LEU A 96 -5.08 -18.58 3.33
CA LEU A 96 -4.39 -19.84 3.10
C LEU A 96 -3.48 -19.78 1.87
N LEU A 97 -3.95 -19.22 0.75
CA LEU A 97 -3.14 -19.01 -0.45
C LEU A 97 -1.99 -18.03 -0.21
N GLN A 98 -2.23 -16.93 0.51
CA GLN A 98 -1.18 -16.00 0.92
C GLN A 98 -0.11 -16.70 1.77
N LYS A 99 -0.53 -17.51 2.75
CA LYS A 99 0.38 -18.29 3.59
C LYS A 99 1.20 -19.31 2.78
N LEU A 100 0.61 -19.97 1.78
CA LEU A 100 1.30 -20.92 0.90
C LEU A 100 2.34 -20.22 -0.01
N ILE A 101 1.99 -19.07 -0.56
CA ILE A 101 2.88 -18.27 -1.42
C ILE A 101 3.96 -17.55 -0.57
N GLY A 102 3.76 -17.46 0.75
CA GLY A 102 4.64 -16.78 1.68
C GLY A 102 4.47 -15.27 1.65
N GLY A 103 3.31 -14.78 1.21
CA GLY A 103 2.90 -13.40 1.45
C GLY A 103 2.68 -13.21 2.95
N PHE A 104 3.42 -12.27 3.54
CA PHE A 104 3.14 -11.74 4.88
C PHE A 104 1.83 -10.96 4.87
#